data_AF-A0A291DI21-F1
#
_entry.id   AF-A0A291DI21-F1
#
_cell.length_a   1.000
_cell.length_b   1.000
_cell.length_c   1.000
_cell.angle_alpha   90.00
_cell.angle_beta   90.00
_cell.angle_gamma   90.00
#
_symmetry.space_group_name_H-M   'P 1'
#
loop_
_entity.id
_entity.type
_entity.pdbx_description
1 polymer ?
#
loop_
_entity_poly.entity_id
_entity_poly.type
_entity_poly.pdbx_seq_one_letter_code
_entity_poly.pdbx_strand_id
1 'polypeptide(L)'
;MRLFDVHQFELPEKEVIDWEKTKGEIGSMLSSYLVSRERMGLTRMPPIHSTYSLLDQDIPEIKHSSFVQENQQFKQEFLYFHHLFSLGLTAISHPYKPEITDRRRKIFLMRFVYGLSINHVSDRIHYQKNVIVDDSQSGLLQFANALSILALKEQEISA
;
A
#
# COMPACT_ATOMS: atom_id res chain seq x y z
N MET A 1 -34.14 10.75 2.95
CA MET A 1 -33.18 9.66 2.70
C MET A 1 -32.25 10.12 1.59
N ARG A 2 -30.94 10.23 1.84
CA ARG A 2 -29.99 10.62 0.79
C ARG A 2 -29.80 9.40 -0.13
N LEU A 3 -29.99 9.59 -1.44
CA LEU A 3 -29.75 8.53 -2.43
C LEU A 3 -28.26 8.16 -2.42
N PHE A 4 -27.96 6.89 -2.70
CA PHE A 4 -26.60 6.42 -2.88
C PHE A 4 -25.96 7.19 -4.05
N ASP A 5 -24.87 7.88 -3.78
CA ASP A 5 -24.14 8.70 -4.74
C ASP A 5 -22.85 7.98 -5.11
N VAL A 6 -22.83 7.38 -6.30
CA VAL A 6 -21.69 6.56 -6.78
C VAL A 6 -20.44 7.40 -7.02
N HIS A 7 -20.59 8.69 -7.33
CA HIS A 7 -19.49 9.58 -7.69
C HIS A 7 -18.53 9.83 -6.53
N GLN A 8 -18.98 9.62 -5.28
CA GLN A 8 -18.12 9.72 -4.09
C GLN A 8 -17.09 8.59 -4.00
N PHE A 9 -17.26 7.51 -4.76
CA PHE A 9 -16.38 6.34 -4.78
C PHE A 9 -15.57 6.21 -6.08
N GLU A 10 -15.74 7.14 -7.01
CA GLU A 10 -14.98 7.16 -8.25
C GLU A 10 -13.53 7.55 -7.98
N LEU A 11 -12.61 6.78 -8.57
CA LEU A 11 -11.20 7.15 -8.56
C LEU A 11 -10.98 8.22 -9.63
N PRO A 12 -10.14 9.23 -9.37
CA PRO A 12 -9.83 10.23 -10.37
C PRO A 12 -9.10 9.62 -11.57
N GLU A 13 -9.24 10.27 -12.72
CA GLU A 13 -8.56 9.89 -13.95
C GLU A 13 -7.03 10.00 -13.80
N LYS A 14 -6.29 9.19 -14.57
CA LYS A 14 -4.82 9.11 -14.43
C LYS A 14 -4.13 10.44 -14.78
N GLU A 15 -4.77 11.22 -15.62
CA GLU A 15 -4.29 12.45 -16.23
C GLU A 15 -4.30 13.62 -15.25
N VAL A 16 -5.24 13.62 -14.30
CA VAL A 16 -5.39 14.69 -13.29
C VAL A 16 -4.53 14.45 -12.04
N ILE A 17 -3.93 13.27 -11.90
CA ILE A 17 -3.08 12.91 -10.76
C ILE A 17 -1.67 13.47 -10.94
N ASP A 18 -1.16 14.12 -9.90
CA ASP A 18 0.26 14.41 -9.74
C ASP A 18 0.96 13.13 -9.25
N TRP A 19 1.47 12.35 -10.20
CA TRP A 19 2.12 11.07 -9.93
C TRP A 19 3.46 11.21 -9.22
N GLU A 20 4.18 12.32 -9.41
CA GLU A 20 5.46 12.52 -8.75
C GLU A 20 5.23 12.76 -7.27
N LYS A 21 4.36 13.71 -6.93
CA LYS A 21 3.99 14.01 -5.55
C LYS A 21 3.32 12.82 -4.87
N THR A 22 2.36 12.16 -5.54
CA THR A 22 1.70 10.96 -5.01
C THR A 22 2.70 9.85 -4.66
N LYS A 23 3.70 9.59 -5.52
CA LYS A 23 4.74 8.59 -5.22
C LYS A 23 5.62 9.03 -4.05
N GLY A 24 5.90 10.32 -3.93
CA GLY A 24 6.58 10.90 -2.76
C GLY A 24 5.84 10.63 -1.46
N GLU A 25 4.53 10.91 -1.42
CA GLU A 25 3.69 10.70 -0.23
C GLU A 25 3.60 9.21 0.15
N ILE A 26 3.36 8.33 -0.82
CA ILE A 26 3.38 6.87 -0.59
C ILE A 26 4.76 6.44 -0.07
N GLY A 27 5.84 6.94 -0.66
CA GLY A 27 7.21 6.63 -0.26
C GLY A 27 7.50 7.03 1.19
N SER A 28 7.06 8.21 1.61
CA SER A 28 7.17 8.69 2.99
C SER A 28 6.40 7.80 3.97
N MET A 29 5.16 7.43 3.63
CA MET A 29 4.34 6.55 4.46
C MET A 29 4.96 5.15 4.57
N LEU A 30 5.34 4.53 3.45
CA LEU A 30 5.98 3.21 3.44
C LEU A 30 7.30 3.22 4.20
N SER A 31 8.14 4.24 4.03
CA SER A 31 9.40 4.35 4.76
C SER A 31 9.17 4.43 6.27
N SER A 32 8.20 5.22 6.70
CA SER A 32 7.82 5.34 8.12
C SER A 32 7.31 4.02 8.68
N TYR A 33 6.48 3.31 7.91
CA TYR A 33 6.02 1.97 8.27
C TYR A 33 7.18 0.97 8.44
N LEU A 34 8.08 0.86 7.46
CA LEU A 34 9.20 -0.08 7.50
C LEU A 34 10.18 0.23 8.65
N VAL A 35 10.44 1.51 8.93
CA VAL A 35 11.26 1.92 10.09
C VAL A 35 10.57 1.56 11.41
N SER A 36 9.26 1.79 11.51
CA SER A 36 8.50 1.42 12.72
C SER A 36 8.53 -0.10 12.99
N ARG A 37 8.57 -0.93 11.94
CA ARG A 37 8.75 -2.38 12.07
C ARG A 37 10.11 -2.74 12.67
N GLU A 38 11.20 -2.18 12.14
CA GLU A 38 12.54 -2.43 12.66
C GLU A 38 12.69 -1.98 14.11
N ARG A 39 12.11 -0.83 14.48
CA ARG A 39 12.08 -0.34 15.87
C ARG A 39 11.40 -1.32 16.83
N MET A 40 10.43 -2.09 16.33
CA MET A 40 9.72 -3.12 17.10
C MET A 40 10.43 -4.48 17.10
N GLY A 41 11.63 -4.56 16.52
CA GLY A 41 12.39 -5.81 16.40
C GLY A 41 11.86 -6.77 15.32
N LEU A 42 10.94 -6.31 14.47
CA LEU A 42 10.44 -7.09 13.35
C LEU A 42 11.41 -7.01 12.16
N THR A 43 11.27 -7.95 11.23
CA THR A 43 11.86 -7.77 9.90
C THR A 43 11.31 -6.48 9.28
N ARG A 44 12.23 -5.65 8.77
CA ARG A 44 11.90 -4.41 8.04
C ARG A 44 10.80 -4.64 7.03
N MET A 45 10.94 -5.72 6.28
CA MET A 45 10.04 -6.12 5.22
C MET A 45 9.01 -7.10 5.77
N PRO A 46 7.70 -6.85 5.63
CA PRO A 46 6.68 -7.78 6.08
C PRO A 46 6.79 -9.09 5.29
N PRO A 47 6.88 -10.26 5.95
CA PRO A 47 7.01 -11.53 5.25
C PRO A 47 5.80 -11.74 4.33
N ILE A 48 6.08 -11.90 3.03
CA ILE A 48 5.05 -12.28 2.08
C ILE A 48 4.85 -13.79 2.16
N HIS A 49 3.83 -14.25 2.88
CA HIS A 49 3.40 -15.64 2.80
C HIS A 49 2.74 -15.93 1.45
N SER A 50 2.67 -17.22 1.07
CA SER A 50 2.16 -17.68 -0.24
C SER A 50 0.74 -17.19 -0.58
N THR A 51 -0.05 -16.78 0.42
CA THR A 51 -1.39 -16.22 0.28
C THR A 51 -1.42 -14.71 0.06
N TYR A 52 -0.27 -14.01 0.09
CA TYR A 52 -0.17 -12.54 0.00
C TYR A 52 -1.08 -11.80 1.00
N SER A 53 -1.47 -12.50 2.07
CA SER A 53 -2.31 -11.97 3.11
C SER A 53 -1.41 -11.42 4.21
N LEU A 54 -1.54 -10.13 4.52
CA LEU A 54 -1.07 -9.56 5.79
C LEU A 54 -2.02 -10.06 6.88
N LEU A 55 -1.99 -11.37 7.17
CA LEU A 55 -2.59 -11.83 8.40
C LEU A 55 -1.70 -11.33 9.54
N ASP A 56 -2.34 -10.89 10.62
CA ASP A 56 -1.82 -10.28 11.85
C ASP A 56 -0.73 -11.06 12.60
N GLN A 57 0.02 -11.95 11.95
CA GLN A 57 0.97 -12.89 12.54
C GLN A 57 2.14 -12.20 13.26
N ASP A 58 2.52 -10.99 12.84
CA ASP A 58 3.55 -10.21 13.53
C ASP A 58 3.06 -9.64 14.89
N ILE A 59 1.74 -9.45 15.06
CA ILE A 59 1.18 -8.75 16.23
C ILE A 59 1.27 -9.56 17.54
N PRO A 60 1.04 -10.89 17.55
CA PRO A 60 1.21 -11.72 18.74
C PRO A 60 2.63 -11.71 19.33
N GLU A 61 3.68 -11.89 18.50
CA GLU A 61 5.07 -11.91 19.00
C GLU A 61 5.48 -10.57 19.62
N ILE A 62 5.06 -9.46 19.00
CA ILE A 62 5.26 -8.10 19.52
C ILE A 62 4.61 -7.92 20.90
N LYS A 63 3.42 -8.47 21.14
CA LYS A 63 2.68 -8.27 22.38
C LYS A 63 3.38 -8.86 23.61
N HIS A 64 4.27 -9.83 23.42
CA HIS A 64 4.88 -10.60 24.51
C HIS A 64 6.36 -10.26 24.76
N SER A 65 6.99 -9.36 24.00
CA SER A 65 8.39 -8.98 24.24
C SER A 65 8.51 -7.90 25.33
N SER A 66 9.47 -8.08 26.24
CA SER A 66 9.79 -7.13 27.31
C SER A 66 10.16 -5.75 26.76
N PHE A 67 10.90 -5.72 25.64
CA PHE A 67 11.24 -4.49 24.91
C PHE A 67 10.01 -3.66 24.53
N VAL A 68 8.91 -4.31 24.11
CA VAL A 68 7.70 -3.61 23.68
C VAL A 68 6.88 -3.09 24.87
N GLN A 69 6.94 -3.77 26.02
CA GLN A 69 6.29 -3.28 27.24
C GLN A 69 6.92 -1.98 27.74
N GLU A 70 8.25 -1.87 27.63
CA GLU A 70 9.03 -0.70 28.03
C GLU A 70 8.96 0.45 27.01
N ASN A 71 8.66 0.16 25.74
CA ASN A 71 8.65 1.15 24.65
C ASN A 71 7.24 1.36 24.05
N GLN A 72 6.28 1.76 24.88
CA GLN A 72 4.88 1.98 24.47
C GLN A 72 4.72 2.96 23.31
N GLN A 73 5.57 3.99 23.22
CA GLN A 73 5.51 4.97 22.14
C GLN A 73 5.81 4.33 20.77
N PHE A 74 6.85 3.50 20.67
CA PHE A 74 7.18 2.78 19.43
C PHE A 74 6.09 1.80 19.03
N LYS A 75 5.43 1.17 20.01
CA LYS A 75 4.28 0.32 19.76
C LYS A 75 3.11 1.11 19.16
N GLN A 76 2.78 2.27 19.69
CA GLN A 76 1.69 3.11 19.17
C GLN A 76 2.00 3.58 17.74
N GLU A 77 3.23 4.03 17.50
CA GLU A 77 3.71 4.43 16.18
C GLU A 77 3.61 3.27 15.16
N PHE A 78 4.10 2.08 15.52
CA PHE A 78 3.99 0.90 14.69
C PHE A 78 2.54 0.53 14.39
N LEU A 79 1.67 0.48 15.42
CA LEU A 79 0.26 0.12 15.23
C LEU A 79 -0.45 1.13 14.32
N TYR A 80 -0.12 2.42 14.42
CA TYR A 80 -0.64 3.45 13.54
C TYR A 80 -0.22 3.22 12.08
N PHE A 81 1.07 3.09 11.80
CA PHE A 81 1.54 2.87 10.44
C PHE A 81 1.13 1.51 9.88
N HIS A 82 1.07 0.47 10.72
CA HIS A 82 0.59 -0.83 10.32
C HIS A 82 -0.88 -0.78 9.92
N HIS A 83 -1.71 -0.05 10.67
CA HIS A 83 -3.11 0.16 10.32
C HIS A 83 -3.25 0.87 8.97
N LEU A 84 -2.50 1.96 8.73
CA LEU A 84 -2.51 2.66 7.44
C LEU A 84 -2.05 1.75 6.30
N PHE A 85 -0.97 1.01 6.48
CA PHE A 85 -0.47 0.09 5.47
C PHE A 85 -1.50 -1.01 5.13
N SER A 86 -2.13 -1.60 6.15
CA SER A 86 -3.18 -2.61 5.98
C SER A 86 -4.42 -2.02 5.30
N LEU A 87 -4.84 -0.82 5.66
CA LEU A 87 -5.94 -0.10 5.01
C LEU A 87 -5.64 0.14 3.52
N GLY A 88 -4.46 0.67 3.21
CA GLY A 88 -4.05 0.92 1.82
C GLY A 88 -3.97 -0.38 1.01
N LEU A 89 -3.38 -1.45 1.56
CA LEU A 89 -3.23 -2.71 0.83
C LEU A 89 -4.59 -3.40 0.60
N THR A 90 -5.48 -3.38 1.59
CA THR A 90 -6.82 -3.99 1.45
C THR A 90 -7.69 -3.25 0.44
N ALA A 91 -7.52 -1.94 0.29
CA ALA A 91 -8.20 -1.16 -0.75
C ALA A 91 -7.79 -1.55 -2.18
N ILE A 92 -6.58 -2.10 -2.37
CA ILE A 92 -6.16 -2.61 -3.68
C ILE A 92 -7.02 -3.80 -4.06
N SER A 93 -7.86 -3.62 -5.07
CA SER A 93 -8.88 -4.59 -5.48
C SER A 93 -9.31 -4.43 -6.93
N HIS A 94 -9.96 -5.47 -7.44
CA HIS A 94 -10.68 -5.46 -8.70
C HIS A 94 -12.13 -5.87 -8.45
N PRO A 95 -13.12 -5.11 -8.95
CA PRO A 95 -14.53 -5.26 -8.54
C PRO A 95 -15.13 -6.64 -8.84
N TYR A 96 -14.67 -7.31 -9.89
CA TYR A 96 -15.27 -8.57 -10.36
C TYR A 96 -14.33 -9.77 -10.41
N LYS A 97 -13.03 -9.58 -10.13
CA LYS A 97 -11.99 -10.57 -10.44
C LYS A 97 -11.02 -10.71 -9.26
N PRO A 98 -11.28 -11.61 -8.31
CA PRO A 98 -10.44 -11.77 -7.12
C PRO A 98 -8.99 -12.13 -7.47
N GLU A 99 -8.77 -12.90 -8.53
CA GLU A 99 -7.44 -13.25 -9.02
C GLU A 99 -6.62 -12.02 -9.46
N ILE A 100 -7.28 -10.97 -9.97
CA ILE A 100 -6.64 -9.69 -10.29
C ILE A 100 -6.35 -8.91 -8.99
N THR A 101 -7.23 -8.96 -8.00
CA THR A 101 -6.98 -8.38 -6.67
C THR A 101 -5.71 -8.95 -6.04
N ASP A 102 -5.60 -10.28 -6.00
CA ASP A 102 -4.45 -10.97 -5.42
C ASP A 102 -3.18 -10.64 -6.18
N ARG A 103 -3.24 -10.65 -7.52
CA ARG A 103 -2.12 -10.27 -8.39
C ARG A 103 -1.67 -8.82 -8.16
N ARG A 104 -2.60 -7.86 -8.07
CA ARG A 104 -2.29 -6.44 -7.84
C ARG A 104 -1.61 -6.23 -6.49
N ARG A 105 -2.14 -6.82 -5.41
CA ARG A 105 -1.53 -6.75 -4.07
C ARG A 105 -0.13 -7.36 -4.07
N LYS A 106 0.02 -8.52 -4.71
CA LYS A 106 1.32 -9.19 -4.90
C LYS A 106 2.33 -8.31 -5.64
N ILE A 107 1.93 -7.71 -6.76
CA ILE A 107 2.77 -6.77 -7.53
C ILE A 107 3.13 -5.54 -6.68
N PHE A 108 2.16 -4.98 -5.95
CA PHE A 108 2.36 -3.81 -5.10
C PHE A 108 3.42 -4.09 -4.03
N LEU A 109 3.28 -5.20 -3.29
CA LEU A 109 4.25 -5.62 -2.28
C LEU A 109 5.64 -5.81 -2.91
N MET A 110 5.74 -6.57 -4.00
CA MET A 110 7.04 -6.81 -4.64
C MET A 110 7.73 -5.54 -5.15
N ARG A 111 6.96 -4.60 -5.70
CA ARG A 111 7.53 -3.39 -6.32
C ARG A 111 7.83 -2.29 -5.32
N PHE A 112 6.88 -1.98 -4.45
CA PHE A 112 6.92 -0.76 -3.66
C PHE A 112 7.36 -1.01 -2.23
N VAL A 113 7.18 -2.24 -1.75
CA VAL A 113 7.74 -2.66 -0.46
C VAL A 113 9.12 -3.27 -0.74
N TYR A 114 9.21 -4.29 -1.59
CA TYR A 114 10.46 -5.03 -1.89
C TYR A 114 11.39 -4.40 -2.92
N GLY A 115 11.01 -3.28 -3.53
CA GLY A 115 11.88 -2.55 -4.45
C GLY A 115 12.25 -3.32 -5.72
N LEU A 116 11.49 -4.37 -6.09
CA LEU A 116 11.79 -5.15 -7.28
C LEU A 116 11.43 -4.39 -8.56
N SER A 117 12.30 -4.50 -9.57
CA SER A 117 12.06 -3.95 -10.89
C SER A 117 10.91 -4.68 -11.59
N ILE A 118 10.29 -4.02 -12.59
CA ILE A 118 9.23 -4.63 -13.42
C ILE A 118 9.70 -5.95 -14.05
N ASN A 119 10.97 -6.02 -14.48
CA ASN A 119 11.55 -7.22 -15.06
C ASN A 119 11.59 -8.36 -14.02
N HIS A 120 12.15 -8.11 -12.83
CA HIS A 120 12.22 -9.13 -11.78
C HIS A 120 10.84 -9.60 -11.31
N VAL A 121 9.86 -8.69 -11.25
CA VAL A 121 8.48 -9.05 -10.92
C VAL A 121 7.89 -9.93 -12.01
N SER A 122 7.98 -9.49 -13.28
CA SER A 122 7.53 -10.25 -14.46
C SER A 122 8.08 -11.68 -14.45
N ASP A 123 9.39 -11.83 -14.21
CA ASP A 123 10.06 -13.14 -14.20
C ASP A 123 9.59 -14.02 -13.04
N ARG A 124 9.36 -13.44 -11.86
CA ARG A 124 8.92 -14.19 -10.65
C ARG A 124 7.47 -14.67 -10.71
N ILE A 125 6.60 -13.95 -11.42
CA ILE A 125 5.16 -14.23 -11.42
C ILE A 125 4.62 -14.64 -12.78
N HIS A 126 5.49 -14.68 -13.79
CA HIS A 126 5.19 -15.10 -15.15
C HIS A 126 4.05 -14.30 -15.81
N TYR A 127 3.99 -13.00 -15.52
CA TYR A 127 3.08 -12.05 -16.19
C TYR A 127 3.87 -11.08 -17.06
N GLN A 128 3.29 -10.71 -18.20
CA GLN A 128 3.90 -9.75 -19.12
C GLN A 128 4.12 -8.37 -18.46
N LYS A 129 5.17 -7.67 -18.87
CA LYS A 129 5.60 -6.39 -18.28
C LYS A 129 4.52 -5.31 -18.31
N ASN A 130 3.70 -5.25 -19.36
CA ASN A 130 2.55 -4.33 -19.45
C ASN A 130 1.53 -4.58 -18.33
N VAL A 131 1.20 -5.85 -18.06
CA VAL A 131 0.31 -6.22 -16.95
C VAL A 131 0.90 -5.76 -15.62
N ILE A 132 2.22 -5.92 -15.43
CA ILE A 132 2.89 -5.43 -14.23
C ILE A 132 2.75 -3.91 -14.11
N VAL A 133 2.96 -3.15 -15.19
CA VAL A 133 2.85 -1.69 -15.20
C VAL A 133 1.43 -1.24 -14.84
N ASP A 134 0.42 -1.80 -15.51
CA ASP A 134 -0.99 -1.42 -15.32
C ASP A 134 -1.46 -1.71 -13.89
N ASP A 135 -1.21 -2.92 -13.39
CA ASP A 135 -1.60 -3.31 -12.04
C ASP A 135 -0.83 -2.54 -10.96
N SER A 136 0.41 -2.14 -11.24
CA SER A 136 1.17 -1.26 -10.35
C SER A 136 0.55 0.12 -10.24
N GLN A 137 0.14 0.70 -11.37
CA GLN A 137 -0.47 2.02 -11.40
C GLN A 137 -1.84 2.01 -10.71
N SER A 138 -2.66 0.99 -10.97
CA SER A 138 -3.92 0.79 -10.25
C SER A 138 -3.71 0.59 -8.75
N GLY A 139 -2.70 -0.20 -8.36
CA GLY A 139 -2.34 -0.41 -6.97
C GLY A 139 -1.94 0.89 -6.26
N LEU A 140 -1.06 1.69 -6.86
CA LEU A 140 -0.65 2.99 -6.30
C LEU A 140 -1.85 3.94 -6.14
N LEU A 141 -2.71 4.04 -7.16
CA LEU A 141 -3.90 4.89 -7.13
C LEU A 141 -4.83 4.49 -5.98
N GLN A 142 -5.22 3.21 -5.93
CA GLN A 142 -6.14 2.71 -4.91
C GLN A 142 -5.56 2.87 -3.50
N PHE A 143 -4.27 2.58 -3.34
CA PHE A 143 -3.57 2.71 -2.08
C PHE A 143 -3.49 4.16 -1.60
N ALA A 144 -3.09 5.10 -2.46
CA ALA A 144 -3.03 6.51 -2.09
C ALA A 144 -4.41 7.11 -1.83
N ASN A 145 -5.40 6.76 -2.64
CA ASN A 145 -6.78 7.22 -2.46
C ASN A 145 -7.35 6.75 -1.12
N ALA A 146 -7.11 5.49 -0.73
CA ALA A 146 -7.58 4.94 0.54
C ALA A 146 -6.99 5.63 1.77
N LEU A 147 -5.81 6.22 1.64
CA LEU A 147 -5.13 6.95 2.70
C LEU A 147 -5.31 8.47 2.59
N SER A 148 -6.08 8.95 1.61
CA SER A 148 -6.26 10.38 1.31
C SER A 148 -4.93 11.12 1.09
N ILE A 149 -3.93 10.43 0.53
CA ILE A 149 -2.60 11.00 0.18
C ILE A 149 -2.40 11.13 -1.34
N LEU A 150 -3.47 10.94 -2.10
CA LEU A 150 -3.47 11.12 -3.54
C LEU A 150 -3.37 12.62 -3.87
N ALA A 151 -2.32 13.01 -4.60
CA ALA A 151 -2.13 14.39 -5.02
C ALA A 151 -2.74 14.61 -6.41
N LEU A 152 -3.58 15.63 -6.54
CA LEU A 152 -4.11 16.09 -7.82
C LEU A 152 -3.23 17.23 -8.35
N LYS A 153 -3.07 17.31 -9.67
CA LYS A 153 -2.43 18.46 -10.30
C LYS A 153 -3.23 19.72 -9.97
N GLU A 154 -2.53 20.80 -9.68
CA GLU A 154 -3.17 22.11 -9.61
C GLU A 154 -3.82 22.38 -10.97
N GLN A 155 -5.13 22.64 -10.98
CA GLN A 155 -5.75 23.21 -12.17
C GLN A 155 -5.16 24.62 -12.29
N GLU A 156 -4.47 24.90 -13.40
CA GLU A 156 -4.15 26.28 -13.75
C GLU A 156 -5.48 27.03 -13.83
N ILE A 157 -5.81 27.77 -12.78
CA ILE A 157 -6.87 28.77 -12.82
C ILE A 157 -6.31 29.84 -13.76
N SER A 158 -6.62 29.72 -15.05
CA SER A 158 -6.46 30.84 -15.97
C SER A 158 -7.33 31.98 -15.45
N ALA A 159 -6.68 32.97 -14.86
CA ALA A 159 -7.26 34.26 -14.50
C ALA A 159 -7.52 35.10 -15.75
#